data_AF-A0ABD0YRN3-F1
#
_entry.id   AF-A0ABD0YRN3-F1
#
_cell.length_a   1.000
_cell.length_b   1.000
_cell.length_c   1.000
_cell.angle_alpha   90.00
_cell.angle_beta   90.00
_cell.angle_gamma   90.00
#
_symmetry.space_group_name_H-M   'P 1'
#
loop_
_entity.id
_entity.type
_entity.pdbx_description
1 polymer ?
#
loop_
_entity_poly.entity_id
_entity_poly.type
_entity_poly.pdbx_seq_one_letter_code
_entity_poly.pdbx_strand_id
1 'polypeptide(L)'
;VQAIEVLKANGSAVDGASAATTVLEDSVLTNAGLGSNLTWDGEVECDASVMDGTSLTYGAVGAVSGVRNPVLLARAICESQTKPLSLDRIPPWLVFCLKFCLCVIFFFFFFFFFDS
;
A
#
# COMPACT_ATOMS: atom_id res chain seq x y z
N VAL A 1 12.80 -10.02 11.42
CA VAL A 1 13.30 -11.35 10.98
C VAL A 1 12.50 -11.89 9.79
N GLN A 2 11.16 -11.75 9.78
CA GLN A 2 10.28 -12.18 8.69
C GLN A 2 10.69 -11.74 7.27
N ALA A 3 11.00 -10.46 7.04
CA ALA A 3 11.39 -10.00 5.70
C ALA A 3 12.65 -10.69 5.15
N ILE A 4 13.64 -10.97 6.01
CA ILE A 4 14.87 -11.66 5.63
C ILE A 4 14.57 -13.13 5.31
N GLU A 5 13.65 -13.77 6.04
CA GLU A 5 13.22 -15.14 5.77
C GLU A 5 12.53 -15.26 4.42
N VAL A 6 11.67 -14.30 4.07
CA VAL A 6 11.00 -14.23 2.76
C VAL A 6 12.02 -14.12 1.62
N LEU A 7 13.01 -13.24 1.76
CA LEU A 7 14.06 -13.09 0.75
C LEU A 7 14.95 -14.35 0.65
N LYS A 8 15.28 -14.98 1.79
CA LYS A 8 16.04 -16.24 1.82
C LYS A 8 15.27 -17.41 1.20
N ALA A 9 13.94 -17.39 1.27
CA ALA A 9 13.06 -18.36 0.63
C ALA A 9 12.85 -18.07 -0.87
N ASN A 10 13.67 -17.20 -1.47
CA ASN A 10 13.59 -16.80 -2.88
C ASN A 10 12.28 -16.06 -3.23
N GLY A 11 11.67 -15.40 -2.24
CA GLY A 11 10.53 -14.51 -2.41
C GLY A 11 10.92 -13.20 -3.10
N SER A 12 9.93 -12.50 -3.66
CA SER A 12 10.17 -11.24 -4.37
C SER A 12 10.55 -10.11 -3.41
N ALA A 13 11.17 -9.06 -3.95
CA ALA A 13 11.46 -7.84 -3.18
C ALA A 13 10.16 -7.23 -2.59
N VAL A 14 9.06 -7.33 -3.33
CA VAL A 14 7.72 -6.89 -2.90
C VAL A 14 7.21 -7.72 -1.73
N ASP A 15 7.42 -9.03 -1.74
CA ASP A 15 7.06 -9.91 -0.61
C ASP A 15 7.83 -9.54 0.65
N GLY A 16 9.14 -9.34 0.51
CA GLY A 16 10.02 -8.94 1.62
C GLY A 16 9.63 -7.59 2.21
N ALA A 17 9.39 -6.59 1.37
CA ALA A 17 8.95 -5.27 1.78
C ALA A 17 7.57 -5.30 2.46
N SER A 18 6.61 -6.02 1.86
CA SER A 18 5.27 -6.18 2.44
C SER A 18 5.34 -6.84 3.83
N ALA A 19 6.11 -7.91 3.98
CA ALA A 19 6.29 -8.59 5.26
C ALA A 19 6.97 -7.72 6.32
N ALA A 20 7.96 -6.90 5.93
CA ALA A 20 8.58 -5.93 6.83
C ALA A 20 7.54 -4.90 7.33
N THR A 21 6.75 -4.34 6.41
CA THR A 21 5.74 -3.33 6.73
C THR A 21 4.61 -3.90 7.58
N THR A 22 4.18 -5.14 7.34
CA THR A 22 3.17 -5.81 8.18
C THR A 22 3.62 -5.91 9.65
N VAL A 23 4.90 -6.22 9.90
CA VAL A 23 5.45 -6.23 11.27
C VAL A 23 5.40 -4.86 11.92
N LEU A 24 5.60 -3.80 11.14
CA LEU A 24 5.47 -2.42 11.63
C LEU A 24 3.99 -2.10 11.89
N GLU A 25 3.08 -2.39 10.96
CA GLU A 25 1.65 -2.15 11.13
C GLU A 25 1.03 -2.89 12.34
N ASP A 26 1.54 -4.07 12.68
CA ASP A 26 1.11 -4.84 13.85
C ASP A 26 1.71 -4.31 15.16
N SER A 27 2.71 -3.42 15.09
CA SER A 27 3.37 -2.84 16.25
C SER A 27 2.65 -1.58 16.73
N VAL A 28 2.30 -1.56 18.01
CA VAL A 28 1.75 -0.36 18.68
C VAL A 28 2.76 0.78 18.80
N LEU A 29 4.04 0.52 18.55
CA LEU A 29 5.12 1.50 18.70
C LEU A 29 5.29 2.39 17.46
N THR A 30 4.61 2.07 16.38
CA THR A 30 4.75 2.76 15.09
C THR A 30 3.42 3.36 14.67
N ASN A 31 3.46 4.56 14.07
CA ASN A 31 2.29 5.23 13.53
C ASN A 31 1.84 4.61 12.19
N ALA A 32 1.52 3.31 12.21
CA ALA A 32 1.06 2.52 11.09
C ALA A 32 0.13 1.41 11.59
N GLY A 33 -0.91 1.08 10.82
CA GLY A 33 -1.87 0.02 11.17
C GLY A 33 -2.48 0.21 12.56
N LEU A 34 -2.13 -0.70 13.48
CA LEU A 34 -2.62 -0.74 14.87
C LEU A 34 -2.16 0.46 15.71
N GLY A 35 -0.95 0.97 15.46
CA GLY A 35 -0.38 2.10 16.23
C GLY A 35 -0.65 3.47 15.62
N SER A 36 -1.51 3.55 14.60
CA SER A 36 -1.83 4.81 13.92
C SER A 36 -2.56 5.81 14.82
N ASN A 37 -2.22 7.09 14.64
CA ASN A 37 -2.90 8.19 15.29
C ASN A 37 -4.37 8.27 14.87
N LEU A 38 -5.18 8.76 15.81
CA LEU A 38 -6.58 9.04 15.57
C LEU A 38 -6.73 10.30 14.70
N THR A 39 -7.69 10.25 13.79
CA THR A 39 -8.22 11.40 13.08
C THR A 39 -8.98 12.33 14.02
N TRP A 40 -9.41 13.48 13.51
CA TRP A 40 -10.21 14.45 14.27
C TRP A 40 -11.52 13.86 14.82
N ASP A 41 -12.07 12.87 14.12
CA ASP A 41 -13.29 12.14 14.50
C ASP A 41 -13.02 10.99 15.48
N GLY A 42 -11.76 10.80 15.91
CA GLY A 42 -11.37 9.73 16.82
C GLY A 42 -11.20 8.36 16.17
N GLU A 43 -11.17 8.29 14.83
CA GLU A 43 -11.05 7.06 14.06
C GLU A 43 -9.63 6.87 13.51
N VAL A 44 -9.19 5.62 13.33
CA VAL A 44 -7.91 5.33 12.66
C VAL A 44 -8.12 5.30 11.14
N GLU A 45 -7.34 6.11 10.43
CA GLU A 45 -7.24 6.09 8.97
C GLU A 45 -5.79 5.85 8.57
N CYS A 46 -5.59 4.96 7.61
CA CYS A 46 -4.27 4.60 7.14
C CYS A 46 -4.14 4.74 5.63
N ASP A 47 -2.93 5.08 5.20
CA ASP A 47 -2.50 5.10 3.81
C ASP A 47 -1.37 4.08 3.64
N ALA A 48 -1.36 3.35 2.53
CA ALA A 48 -0.25 2.46 2.19
C ALA A 48 -0.13 2.26 0.68
N SER A 49 1.08 1.95 0.23
CA SER A 49 1.36 1.72 -1.17
C SER A 49 2.45 0.67 -1.38
N VAL A 50 2.45 0.06 -2.57
CA VAL A 50 3.46 -0.91 -2.99
C VAL A 50 3.67 -0.85 -4.49
N MET A 51 4.92 -1.00 -4.91
CA MET A 51 5.34 -1.01 -6.31
C MET A 51 6.21 -2.23 -6.58
N ASP A 52 5.94 -2.94 -7.67
CA ASP A 52 6.87 -3.92 -8.23
C ASP A 52 7.73 -3.26 -9.30
N GLY A 53 9.03 -3.13 -9.04
CA GLY A 53 9.98 -2.54 -10.00
C GLY A 53 10.23 -3.39 -11.24
N THR A 54 9.83 -4.67 -11.24
CA THR A 54 10.04 -5.59 -12.36
C THR A 54 8.96 -5.42 -13.43
N SER A 55 7.70 -5.39 -12.99
CA SER A 55 6.52 -5.24 -13.85
C SER A 55 6.06 -3.79 -13.98
N LEU A 56 6.62 -2.88 -13.17
CA LEU A 56 6.19 -1.50 -12.97
C LEU A 56 4.73 -1.38 -12.48
N THR A 57 4.12 -2.46 -11.99
CA THR A 57 2.76 -2.41 -11.42
C THR A 57 2.77 -1.77 -10.04
N TYR A 58 1.67 -1.11 -9.69
CA TYR A 58 1.59 -0.29 -8.49
C TYR A 58 0.18 -0.32 -7.88
N GLY A 59 0.11 -0.51 -6.56
CA GLY A 59 -1.14 -0.43 -5.82
C GLY A 59 -1.02 0.53 -4.63
N ALA A 60 -2.08 1.31 -4.40
CA ALA A 60 -2.17 2.18 -3.23
C ALA A 60 -3.57 2.16 -2.63
N VAL A 61 -3.59 2.39 -1.32
CA VAL A 61 -4.79 2.62 -0.53
C VAL A 61 -4.64 3.91 0.25
N GLY A 62 -5.74 4.65 0.37
CA GLY A 62 -5.78 5.90 1.12
C GLY A 62 -7.04 6.04 1.95
N ALA A 63 -6.91 6.70 3.11
CA ALA A 63 -7.95 6.97 4.08
C ALA A 63 -8.79 5.72 4.40
N VAL A 64 -8.14 4.55 4.52
CA VAL A 64 -8.82 3.30 4.84
C VAL A 64 -8.93 3.14 6.36
N SER A 65 -10.14 2.84 6.83
CA SER A 65 -10.41 2.55 8.24
C SER A 65 -10.80 1.09 8.43
N GLY A 66 -10.55 0.54 9.63
CA GLY A 66 -10.90 -0.84 9.97
C GLY A 66 -10.06 -1.93 9.30
N VAL A 67 -8.99 -1.56 8.59
CA VAL A 67 -8.03 -2.49 7.97
C VAL A 67 -6.83 -2.66 8.89
N ARG A 68 -6.54 -3.90 9.31
CA ARG A 68 -5.39 -4.18 10.19
C ARG A 68 -4.05 -3.88 9.50
N ASN A 69 -3.90 -4.33 8.25
CA ASN A 69 -2.66 -4.23 7.49
C ASN A 69 -2.89 -3.57 6.12
N PRO A 70 -2.92 -2.22 6.05
CA PRO A 70 -3.10 -1.47 4.81
C PRO A 70 -2.15 -1.87 3.67
N VAL A 71 -0.89 -2.23 3.96
CA VAL A 71 0.09 -2.66 2.94
C VAL A 71 -0.36 -3.91 2.18
N LEU A 72 -1.05 -4.84 2.84
CA LEU A 72 -1.56 -6.06 2.20
C LEU A 72 -2.73 -5.75 1.26
N LEU A 73 -3.53 -4.72 1.59
CA LEU A 73 -4.60 -4.25 0.72
C LEU A 73 -4.03 -3.57 -0.53
N ALA A 74 -3.00 -2.72 -0.37
CA ALA A 74 -2.27 -2.12 -1.49
C ALA A 74 -1.65 -3.20 -2.40
N ARG A 75 -1.08 -4.25 -1.82
CA ARG A 75 -0.56 -5.41 -2.55
C ARG A 75 -1.63 -6.16 -3.33
N ALA A 76 -2.79 -6.41 -2.74
CA ALA A 76 -3.90 -7.04 -3.44
C ALA A 76 -4.36 -6.23 -4.67
N ILE A 77 -4.32 -4.89 -4.58
CA ILE A 77 -4.59 -4.00 -5.72
C ILE A 77 -3.50 -4.16 -6.79
N CYS A 78 -2.23 -4.13 -6.40
CA CYS A 78 -1.10 -4.33 -7.33
C CYS A 78 -1.19 -5.67 -8.09
N GLU A 79 -1.51 -6.77 -7.39
CA GLU A 79 -1.70 -8.10 -7.99
C GLU A 79 -2.96 -8.20 -8.87
N SER A 80 -3.97 -7.38 -8.61
CA SER A 80 -5.17 -7.33 -9.45
C SER A 80 -4.89 -6.71 -10.83
N GLN A 81 -3.92 -5.79 -10.92
CA GLN A 81 -3.55 -5.14 -12.18
C GLN A 81 -2.82 -6.07 -13.15
N THR A 82 -2.23 -7.15 -12.65
CA THR A 82 -1.54 -8.16 -13.48
C THR A 82 -2.51 -9.06 -14.24
N LYS A 83 -3.81 -9.05 -13.87
CA LYS A 83 -4.83 -9.86 -14.55
C LYS A 83 -5.30 -9.14 -15.82
N PRO A 84 -5.26 -9.81 -16.99
CA PRO A 84 -5.78 -9.22 -18.21
C PRO A 84 -7.29 -9.01 -18.09
N LEU A 85 -7.74 -7.79 -18.35
CA LEU A 85 -9.16 -7.46 -18.42
C LEU A 85 -9.74 -7.98 -19.74
N SER A 86 -11.02 -8.35 -19.74
CA SER A 86 -11.74 -8.65 -20.98
C SER A 86 -11.69 -7.43 -21.91
N LEU A 87 -11.42 -7.65 -23.21
CA LEU A 87 -11.24 -6.65 -24.27
C LEU A 87 -9.86 -5.94 -24.36
N ASP A 88 -8.75 -6.61 -24.01
CA ASP A 88 -7.37 -6.09 -24.18
C ASP A 88 -7.19 -4.64 -23.68
N ARG A 89 -7.92 -4.29 -22.62
CA ARG A 89 -7.85 -2.96 -22.01
C ARG A 89 -6.55 -2.85 -21.23
N ILE A 90 -5.86 -1.73 -21.43
CA ILE A 90 -4.73 -1.33 -20.58
C ILE A 90 -5.30 -1.04 -19.18
N PRO A 91 -4.86 -1.74 -18.12
CA PRO A 91 -5.35 -1.51 -16.77
C PRO A 91 -4.91 -0.10 -16.31
N PRO A 92 -5.83 0.73 -15.78
CA PRO A 92 -5.46 2.02 -15.23
C PRO A 92 -4.62 1.87 -13.95
N TRP A 93 -3.75 2.85 -13.70
CA TRP A 93 -3.04 3.00 -12.42
C TRP A 93 -4.06 3.20 -11.30
N LEU A 94 -4.24 2.19 -10.44
CA LEU A 94 -5.35 2.12 -9.50
C LEU A 94 -4.91 2.56 -8.11
N VAL A 95 -5.49 3.65 -7.63
CA VAL A 95 -5.41 4.08 -6.24
C VAL A 95 -6.80 3.97 -5.64
N PHE A 96 -6.93 3.21 -4.56
CA PHE A 96 -8.22 3.00 -3.90
C PHE A 96 -8.32 3.86 -2.64
N CYS A 97 -9.13 4.92 -2.70
CA CYS A 97 -9.35 5.81 -1.57
C CYS A 97 -10.78 5.60 -1.02
N LEU A 98 -10.92 5.15 0.23
CA LEU A 98 -12.24 4.88 0.83
C LEU A 98 -12.95 6.16 1.30
N LYS A 99 -12.20 7.24 1.51
CA LYS A 99 -12.74 8.57 1.84
C LYS A 99 -12.32 9.55 0.75
N PHE A 100 -13.30 10.06 0.01
CA PHE A 100 -13.15 11.13 -0.97
C PHE A 100 -12.78 12.44 -0.24
N CYS A 101 -11.56 12.53 0.28
CA CYS A 101 -10.99 13.78 0.75
C CYS A 101 -9.96 14.23 -0.31
N LEU A 102 -10.23 15.36 -0.97
CA LEU A 102 -9.39 15.94 -2.01
C LEU A 102 -7.92 16.18 -1.58
N CYS A 103 -7.60 16.10 -0.28
CA CYS A 103 -6.23 16.27 0.22
C CYS A 103 -5.27 15.11 -0.13
N VAL A 104 -5.74 13.87 -0.25
CA VAL A 104 -4.84 12.70 -0.46
C VAL A 104 -4.24 12.69 -1.88
N ILE A 105 -4.97 13.22 -2.86
CA ILE A 105 -4.51 13.34 -4.25
C ILE A 105 -3.29 14.26 -4.34
N PHE A 106 -3.21 15.30 -3.50
CA PHE A 106 -2.14 16.28 -3.56
C PHE A 106 -0.82 15.76 -2.96
N PHE A 107 -0.89 14.90 -1.93
CA PHE A 107 0.32 14.31 -1.32
C PHE A 107 0.95 13.24 -2.23
N PHE A 108 0.13 12.50 -2.98
CA PHE A 108 0.60 11.52 -3.97
C PHE A 108 1.31 12.18 -5.17
N PHE A 109 0.82 13.34 -5.60
CA PHE A 109 1.44 14.09 -6.69
C PHE A 109 2.80 14.69 -6.29
N PHE A 110 2.98 15.04 -5.02
CA PHE A 110 4.21 15.71 -4.54
C PHE A 110 5.38 14.74 -4.35
N PHE A 111 5.14 13.51 -3.88
CA PHE A 111 6.23 12.54 -3.67
C PHE A 111 6.78 11.95 -4.98
N PHE A 112 5.97 11.86 -6.04
CA PHE A 112 6.40 11.31 -7.33
C PHE A 112 7.08 12.33 -8.26
N PHE A 113 6.89 13.65 -8.02
CA PHE A 113 7.42 14.70 -8.90
C PHE A 113 8.77 15.29 -8.44
N PHE A 114 9.24 14.97 -7.23
CA PHE A 114 10.50 15.50 -6.68
C PHE A 114 11.69 14.53 -6.75
N ASP A 115 11.53 13.37 -7.40
CA ASP A 115 12.61 12.42 -7.72
C ASP A 115 12.87 12.38 -9.24
N SER A 116 13.06 13.54 -9.87
CA SER A 116 13.57 13.69 -11.25
C SER A 116 14.58 14.82 -11.35
#